data_AF-A0A966MQT2-F1
#
_entry.id   AF-A0A966MQT2-F1
#
_cell.length_a   1.000
_cell.length_b   1.000
_cell.length_c   1.000
_cell.angle_alpha   90.00
_cell.angle_beta   90.00
_cell.angle_gamma   90.00
#
_symmetry.space_group_name_H-M   'P 1'
#
loop_
_entity.id
_entity.type
_entity.pdbx_description
1 polymer ?
#
loop_
_entity_poly.entity_id
_entity_poly.type
_entity_poly.pdbx_seq_one_letter_code
_entity_poly.pdbx_strand_id
1 'polypeptide(L)'
;TAQDVLSRDPALARRPQWAKLMAFEVSRARALYAAAMPGIALLEADAQRCAAACANGYAGILSAIELQGYDTITTRARIGRLARVGILWNAWRYRAPTPDLSALGHGPRIVWEPNTASSNADALVRLA
;
A
#
# COMPACT_ATOMS: atom_id res chain seq x y z
N THR A 1 -15.16 4.00 15.97
CA THR A 1 -15.73 5.18 15.30
C THR A 1 -14.59 5.99 14.69
N ALA A 2 -14.85 7.02 13.88
CA ALA A 2 -13.78 7.88 13.35
C ALA A 2 -12.95 8.54 14.47
N GLN A 3 -13.63 8.88 15.58
CA GLN A 3 -12.98 9.41 16.78
C GLN A 3 -11.99 8.42 17.40
N ASP A 4 -12.33 7.12 17.46
CA ASP A 4 -11.44 6.07 18.00
C ASP A 4 -10.14 5.92 17.17
N VAL A 5 -10.20 6.20 15.86
CA VAL A 5 -9.02 6.17 14.98
C VAL A 5 -8.11 7.34 15.30
N LEU A 6 -8.68 8.54 15.44
CA LEU A 6 -7.93 9.76 15.74
C LEU A 6 -7.32 9.75 17.14
N SER A 7 -8.03 9.17 18.12
CA SER A 7 -7.54 9.01 19.49
C SER A 7 -6.55 7.85 19.64
N ARG A 8 -6.32 7.05 18.58
CA ARG A 8 -5.51 5.83 18.59
C ARG A 8 -5.91 4.88 19.72
N ASP A 9 -7.21 4.66 19.89
CA ASP A 9 -7.70 3.72 20.89
C ASP A 9 -7.10 2.32 20.61
N PRO A 10 -6.30 1.75 21.53
CA PRO A 10 -5.67 0.45 21.34
C PRO A 10 -6.68 -0.70 21.24
N ALA A 11 -7.94 -0.50 21.66
CA ALA A 11 -9.00 -1.48 21.45
C ALA A 11 -9.38 -1.62 19.96
N LEU A 12 -9.12 -0.61 19.13
CA LEU A 12 -9.42 -0.62 17.70
C LEU A 12 -8.65 -1.73 16.96
N ALA A 13 -7.36 -1.90 17.26
CA ALA A 13 -6.50 -2.90 16.63
C ALA A 13 -7.00 -4.35 16.80
N ARG A 14 -7.73 -4.62 17.90
CA ARG A 14 -8.27 -5.94 18.22
C ARG A 14 -9.62 -6.23 17.57
N ARG A 15 -10.25 -5.23 16.94
CA ARG A 15 -11.59 -5.39 16.36
C ARG A 15 -11.50 -6.13 15.02
N PRO A 16 -12.36 -7.14 14.76
CA PRO A 16 -12.34 -7.88 13.50
C PRO A 16 -12.63 -6.99 12.27
N GLN A 17 -13.39 -5.90 12.46
CA GLN A 17 -13.67 -4.92 11.41
C GLN A 17 -12.40 -4.16 10.99
N TRP A 18 -11.48 -3.92 11.93
CA TRP A 18 -10.21 -3.25 11.65
C TRP A 18 -9.31 -4.12 10.78
N ALA A 19 -9.15 -5.40 11.13
CA ALA A 19 -8.38 -6.34 10.33
C ALA A 19 -8.93 -6.48 8.90
N LYS A 20 -10.26 -6.52 8.73
CA LYS A 20 -10.90 -6.56 7.40
C LYS A 20 -10.65 -5.30 6.59
N LEU A 21 -10.79 -4.13 7.21
CA LEU A 21 -10.48 -2.85 6.57
C LEU A 21 -9.01 -2.79 6.14
N MET A 22 -8.09 -3.13 7.04
CA MET A 22 -6.66 -3.12 6.76
C MET A 22 -6.27 -4.11 5.66
N ALA A 23 -6.89 -5.30 5.62
CA ALA A 23 -6.67 -6.26 4.54
C ALA A 23 -7.12 -5.71 3.17
N PHE A 24 -8.26 -5.01 3.12
CA PHE A 24 -8.74 -4.32 1.92
C PHE A 24 -7.77 -3.20 1.49
N GLU A 25 -7.30 -2.37 2.42
CA GLU A 25 -6.37 -1.28 2.08
C GLU A 25 -4.99 -1.82 1.65
N VAL A 26 -4.52 -2.91 2.25
CA VAL A 26 -3.27 -3.57 1.85
C VAL A 26 -3.38 -4.17 0.44
N SER A 27 -4.47 -4.86 0.11
CA SER A 27 -4.66 -5.41 -1.24
C SER A 27 -4.73 -4.29 -2.28
N ARG A 28 -5.40 -3.19 -1.94
CA ARG A 28 -5.47 -1.97 -2.75
C ARG A 28 -4.10 -1.34 -2.98
N ALA A 29 -3.32 -1.15 -1.93
CA ALA A 29 -1.97 -0.62 -2.04
C ALA A 29 -1.08 -1.52 -2.93
N ARG A 30 -1.17 -2.85 -2.80
CA ARG A 30 -0.41 -3.78 -3.66
C ARG A 30 -0.78 -3.65 -5.13
N ALA A 31 -2.06 -3.54 -5.44
CA ALA A 31 -2.52 -3.34 -6.82
C ALA A 31 -2.00 -2.01 -7.40
N LEU A 32 -1.98 -0.94 -6.60
CA LEU A 32 -1.42 0.35 -7.00
C LEU A 32 0.09 0.27 -7.27
N TYR A 33 0.86 -0.40 -6.40
CA TYR A 33 2.28 -0.61 -6.64
C TYR A 33 2.50 -1.42 -7.92
N ALA A 34 1.80 -2.54 -8.10
CA ALA A 34 1.92 -3.37 -9.30
C ALA A 34 1.62 -2.59 -10.59
N ALA A 35 0.59 -1.73 -10.56
CA ALA A 35 0.23 -0.85 -11.66
C ALA A 35 1.27 0.24 -11.94
N ALA A 36 1.94 0.76 -10.90
CA ALA A 36 2.92 1.84 -11.02
C ALA A 36 4.32 1.34 -11.41
N MET A 37 4.70 0.11 -11.08
CA MET A 37 6.03 -0.46 -11.32
C MET A 37 6.54 -0.31 -12.77
N PRO A 38 5.72 -0.53 -13.82
CA PRO A 38 6.17 -0.32 -15.21
C PRO A 38 6.55 1.13 -15.51
N GLY A 39 5.95 2.10 -14.81
CA GLY A 39 6.24 3.52 -14.97
C GLY A 39 7.66 3.90 -14.55
N ILE A 40 8.34 3.07 -13.75
CA ILE A 40 9.75 3.32 -13.38
C ILE A 40 10.63 3.33 -14.63
N ALA A 41 10.36 2.48 -15.62
CA ALA A 41 11.14 2.42 -16.87
C ALA A 41 11.04 3.70 -17.73
N LEU A 42 10.04 4.55 -17.46
CA LEU A 42 9.84 5.83 -18.14
C LEU A 42 10.64 6.98 -17.51
N LEU A 43 11.23 6.75 -16.33
CA LEU A 43 12.08 7.75 -15.66
C LEU A 43 13.47 7.81 -16.30
N GLU A 44 14.19 8.89 -16.04
CA GLU A 44 15.62 9.01 -16.35
C GLU A 44 16.42 7.89 -15.67
N ALA A 45 17.46 7.40 -16.34
CA ALA A 45 18.20 6.20 -15.95
C ALA A 45 18.84 6.32 -14.56
N ASP A 46 19.26 7.53 -14.18
CA ASP A 46 19.80 7.84 -12.86
C ASP A 46 18.79 7.62 -11.71
N ALA A 47 17.51 7.94 -11.96
CA ALA A 47 16.43 7.93 -10.99
C ALA A 47 15.74 6.57 -10.86
N GLN A 48 15.81 5.73 -11.91
CA GLN A 48 15.15 4.42 -11.95
C GLN A 48 15.48 3.53 -10.75
N ARG A 49 16.75 3.44 -10.36
CA ARG A 49 17.19 2.60 -9.24
C ARG A 49 16.67 3.11 -7.91
N CYS A 50 16.68 4.43 -7.70
CA CYS A 50 16.14 5.05 -6.50
C CYS A 50 14.63 4.81 -6.39
N ALA A 51 13.90 5.07 -7.48
CA ALA A 51 12.46 4.83 -7.57
C ALA A 51 12.10 3.36 -7.32
N ALA A 52 12.84 2.42 -7.91
CA ALA A 52 12.66 0.98 -7.68
C ALA A 52 12.95 0.58 -6.23
N ALA A 53 13.99 1.14 -5.60
CA ALA A 53 14.28 0.92 -4.19
C ALA A 53 13.13 1.39 -3.30
N CYS A 54 12.63 2.60 -3.55
CA CYS A 54 11.51 3.18 -2.81
C CYS A 54 10.24 2.36 -3.00
N ALA A 55 9.85 2.03 -4.23
CA ALA A 55 8.64 1.27 -4.53
C ALA A 55 8.66 -0.11 -3.84
N ASN A 56 9.74 -0.87 -3.99
CA ASN A 56 9.91 -2.17 -3.33
C ASN A 56 9.99 -2.04 -1.80
N GLY A 57 10.64 -0.98 -1.31
CA GLY A 57 10.76 -0.67 0.10
C GLY A 57 9.39 -0.45 0.73
N TYR A 58 8.60 0.47 0.21
CA TYR A 58 7.27 0.75 0.76
C TYR A 58 6.30 -0.42 0.56
N ALA A 59 6.33 -1.11 -0.58
CA ALA A 59 5.53 -2.32 -0.79
C ALA A 59 5.87 -3.41 0.24
N GLY A 60 7.14 -3.54 0.65
CA GLY A 60 7.56 -4.47 1.70
C GLY A 60 7.01 -4.16 3.09
N ILE A 61 6.63 -2.90 3.38
CA ILE A 61 5.98 -2.54 4.65
C ILE A 61 4.62 -3.22 4.75
N LEU A 62 3.92 -3.42 3.63
CA LEU A 62 2.60 -4.06 3.60
C LEU A 62 2.67 -5.49 4.13
N SER A 63 3.71 -6.25 3.78
CA SER A 63 3.95 -7.58 4.35
C SER A 63 4.26 -7.54 5.85
N ALA A 64 4.96 -6.50 6.32
CA ALA A 64 5.20 -6.32 7.75
C ALA A 64 3.90 -6.03 8.52
N ILE A 65 2.95 -5.31 7.90
CA ILE A 65 1.61 -5.07 8.48
C ILE A 65 0.83 -6.38 8.59
N GLU A 66 0.84 -7.22 7.55
CA GLU A 66 0.19 -8.55 7.57
C GLU A 66 0.77 -9.46 8.65
N LEU A 67 2.10 -9.52 8.78
CA LEU A 67 2.79 -10.33 9.79
C LEU A 67 2.50 -9.88 11.23
N GLN A 68 2.16 -8.61 11.44
CA GLN A 68 1.75 -8.07 12.73
C GLN A 68 0.25 -8.23 13.00
N GLY A 69 -0.48 -8.97 12.16
CA GLY A 69 -1.92 -9.16 12.32
C GLY A 69 -2.74 -7.89 12.09
N TYR A 70 -2.23 -6.97 11.28
CA TYR A 70 -2.84 -5.67 10.97
C TYR A 70 -2.92 -4.69 12.17
N ASP A 71 -2.17 -4.92 13.24
CA ASP A 71 -2.05 -3.96 14.34
C ASP A 71 -1.13 -2.79 13.95
N THR A 72 -1.74 -1.72 13.45
CA THR A 72 -1.06 -0.47 13.08
C THR A 72 -1.28 0.66 14.10
N ILE A 73 -2.07 0.41 15.16
CA ILE A 73 -2.44 1.42 16.16
C ILE A 73 -1.50 1.35 17.35
N THR A 74 -1.22 0.14 17.86
CA THR A 74 -0.33 -0.01 19.03
C THR A 74 1.14 0.01 18.62
N THR A 75 1.43 -0.54 17.44
CA THR A 75 2.79 -0.81 16.99
C THR A 75 2.99 -0.28 15.57
N ARG A 76 4.18 0.27 15.32
CA ARG A 76 4.56 0.68 13.96
C ARG A 76 5.15 -0.50 13.20
N ALA A 77 4.55 -0.85 12.07
CA ALA A 77 5.11 -1.82 11.14
C ALA A 77 6.49 -1.36 10.64
N ARG A 78 7.47 -2.26 10.74
CA ARG A 78 8.85 -2.02 10.30
C ARG A 78 9.34 -3.23 9.53
N ILE A 79 10.02 -2.95 8.42
CA ILE A 79 10.72 -3.99 7.68
C ILE A 79 11.95 -4.41 8.49
N GLY A 80 12.08 -5.72 8.69
CA GLY A 80 13.26 -6.33 9.32
C GLY A 80 14.54 -6.04 8.55
N ARG A 81 15.69 -6.06 9.25
CA ARG A 81 16.99 -5.68 8.65
C ARG A 81 17.33 -6.51 7.40
N LEU A 82 17.04 -7.81 7.41
CA LEU A 82 17.29 -8.71 6.27
C LEU A 82 16.43 -8.37 5.04
N ALA A 83 15.16 -8.03 5.25
CA ALA A 83 14.28 -7.63 4.15
C ALA A 83 14.73 -6.29 3.52
N ARG A 84 15.29 -5.36 4.30
CA ARG A 84 15.90 -4.13 3.75
C ARG A 84 17.12 -4.42 2.88
N VAL A 85 17.97 -5.37 3.30
CA VAL A 85 19.13 -5.81 2.50
C VAL A 85 18.66 -6.44 1.19
N GLY A 86 17.63 -7.28 1.22
CA GLY A 86 17.02 -7.85 0.01
C GLY A 86 16.44 -6.79 -0.93
N ILE A 87 15.78 -5.76 -0.40
CA ILE A 87 15.28 -4.62 -1.19
C ILE A 87 16.44 -3.85 -1.84
N LEU A 88 17.50 -3.54 -1.07
CA LEU A 88 18.67 -2.84 -1.59
C LEU A 88 19.36 -3.64 -2.69
N TRP A 89 19.52 -4.95 -2.50
CA TRP A 89 20.05 -5.87 -3.49
C TRP A 89 19.20 -5.90 -4.77
N ASN A 90 17.87 -5.99 -4.63
CA ASN A 90 16.94 -5.94 -5.75
C ASN A 90 16.99 -4.62 -6.51
N ALA A 91 17.12 -3.49 -5.80
CA ALA A 91 17.25 -2.19 -6.42
C ALA A 91 18.59 -2.00 -7.14
N TRP A 92 19.68 -2.50 -6.55
CA TRP A 92 21.01 -2.43 -7.16
C TRP A 92 21.09 -3.23 -8.46
N ARG A 93 20.45 -4.41 -8.51
CA ARG A 93 20.36 -5.24 -9.72
C ARG A 93 19.21 -4.85 -10.66
N TYR A 94 18.40 -3.86 -10.31
CA TYR A 94 17.28 -3.44 -11.12
C TYR A 94 17.79 -2.83 -12.43
N ARG A 95 17.37 -3.42 -13.55
CA ARG A 95 17.48 -2.84 -14.88
C ARG A 95 16.08 -2.62 -15.39
N ALA A 96 15.75 -1.38 -15.73
CA ALA A 96 14.48 -1.11 -16.37
C ALA A 96 14.41 -1.89 -17.70
N PRO A 97 13.32 -2.61 -17.95
CA PRO A 97 13.04 -3.10 -19.29
C PRO A 97 12.79 -1.89 -20.21
N THR A 98 13.04 -2.04 -21.50
CA THR A 98 12.70 -1.01 -22.48
C THR A 98 11.20 -0.71 -22.39
N PRO A 99 10.79 0.54 -22.13
CA PRO A 99 9.37 0.84 -21.93
C PRO A 99 8.61 0.67 -23.25
N ASP A 100 7.49 -0.04 -23.20
CA ASP A 100 6.54 -0.10 -24.31
C ASP A 100 5.69 1.17 -24.30
N LEU A 101 6.06 2.12 -25.16
CA LEU A 101 5.37 3.40 -25.29
C LEU A 101 3.97 3.24 -25.93
N SER A 102 3.67 2.13 -26.60
CA SER A 102 2.34 1.87 -27.18
C SER A 102 1.26 1.68 -26.09
N ALA A 103 1.69 1.30 -24.88
CA ALA A 103 0.81 1.18 -23.71
C ALA A 103 0.49 2.54 -23.05
N LEU A 104 1.18 3.64 -23.42
CA LEU A 104 0.91 4.98 -22.89
C LEU A 104 -0.45 5.48 -23.40
N GLY A 105 -1.48 5.28 -22.58
CA GLY A 105 -2.88 5.60 -22.89
C GLY A 105 -3.84 4.46 -22.52
N HIS A 106 -3.33 3.24 -22.42
CA HIS A 106 -4.04 2.04 -22.00
C HIS A 106 -3.51 1.58 -20.63
N GLY A 107 -3.27 2.56 -19.75
CA GLY A 107 -2.74 2.29 -18.41
C GLY A 107 -3.65 1.32 -17.63
N PRO A 108 -3.09 0.61 -16.64
CA PRO A 108 -3.86 -0.34 -15.84
C PRO A 108 -5.05 0.36 -15.18
N ARG A 109 -6.27 -0.01 -15.58
CA ARG A 109 -7.50 0.44 -14.93
C ARG A 109 -7.73 -0.44 -13.71
N ILE A 110 -7.41 0.10 -12.53
CA ILE A 110 -7.73 -0.60 -11.30
C ILE A 110 -9.18 -0.33 -10.96
N VAL A 111 -10.04 -1.33 -11.17
CA VAL A 111 -11.44 -1.30 -10.77
C VAL A 111 -11.49 -1.74 -9.31
N TRP A 112 -11.84 -0.80 -8.44
CA TRP A 112 -12.18 -1.10 -7.05
C TRP A 112 -13.64 -1.56 -7.01
N GLU A 113 -13.97 -2.55 -6.18
CA GLU A 113 -15.38 -2.83 -5.89
C GLU A 113 -16.06 -1.52 -5.49
N PRO A 114 -17.24 -1.19 -6.04
CA PRO A 114 -17.98 -0.02 -5.60
C PRO A 114 -18.20 -0.18 -4.11
N ASN A 115 -17.84 0.85 -3.34
CA ASN A 115 -18.20 0.95 -1.94
C ASN A 115 -19.73 0.92 -1.89
N THR A 116 -20.34 -0.26 -1.76
CA THR A 116 -21.74 -0.42 -1.40
C THR A 116 -21.82 0.07 0.03
N ALA A 117 -21.81 1.40 0.18
CA ALA A 117 -22.00 2.07 1.43
C ALA A 117 -23.33 1.54 1.97
N SER A 118 -23.24 0.63 2.94
CA SER A 118 -24.37 0.31 3.79
C SER A 118 -24.93 1.64 4.25
N SER A 119 -26.23 1.83 3.99
CA SER A 119 -27.09 3.03 4.06
C SER A 119 -27.04 3.88 5.35
N ASN A 120 -26.07 3.66 6.23
CA ASN A 120 -25.86 4.35 7.50
C ASN A 120 -24.92 5.57 7.41
N ALA A 121 -24.42 5.94 6.23
CA ALA A 121 -23.60 7.16 6.06
C ALA A 121 -24.39 8.43 6.44
N ASP A 122 -25.69 8.47 6.15
CA ASP A 122 -26.59 9.57 6.53
C ASP A 122 -26.78 9.70 8.06
N ALA A 123 -26.61 8.61 8.81
CA ALA A 123 -26.71 8.64 10.27
C ALA A 123 -25.47 9.25 10.93
N LEU A 124 -24.29 9.16 10.30
CA LEU A 124 -23.03 9.69 10.84
C LEU A 124 -22.89 11.20 10.64
N VAL A 125 -23.49 11.78 9.59
CA VAL A 125 -23.43 13.22 9.30
C VAL A 125 -24.38 14.03 10.21
N ARG A 126 -25.45 13.41 10.73
CA ARG A 126 -26.42 14.07 11.61
C ARG A 126 -25.99 14.15 13.09
N LEU A 127 -24.85 13.56 13.45
CA LEU A 127 -24.32 13.51 14.82
C LEU A 127 -23.07 14.40 15.03
N ALA A 128 -22.66 15.16 14.01
CA ALA A 128 -21.59 16.16 14.09
C ALA A 128 -22.20 17.57 14.08
#